data_AF-A0A6B3UH69-F1
#
_entry.id   AF-A0A6B3UH69-F1
#
_cell.length_a   1.000
_cell.length_b   1.000
_cell.length_c   1.000
_cell.angle_alpha   90.00
_cell.angle_beta   90.00
_cell.angle_gamma   90.00
#
_symmetry.space_group_name_H-M   'P 1'
#
loop_
_entity.id
_entity.type
_entity.pdbx_description
1 polymer ?
#
loop_
_entity_poly.entity_id
_entity_poly.type
_entity_poly.pdbx_seq_one_letter_code
_entity_poly.pdbx_strand_id
1 'polypeptide(L)'
;ALLLAATGAPMTPGARAQFAAFDPPAGKASPARLAALSDAARAKLPGETALYALSIARQQPNALSLADRAAVVRALTDAGLKEDATRIALEGLVAAQGR
;
A
#
# COMPACT_ATOMS: atom_id res chain seq x y z
N ALA A 1 0.44 10.57 -6.04
CA ALA A 1 0.12 11.06 -4.68
C ALA A 1 -0.11 9.92 -3.68
N LEU A 2 -1.07 9.02 -3.91
CA LEU A 2 -1.43 7.94 -2.97
C LEU A 2 -0.28 7.00 -2.56
N LEU A 3 0.51 6.49 -3.51
CA LEU A 3 1.64 5.61 -3.18
C LEU A 3 2.73 6.32 -2.38
N LEU A 4 2.94 7.61 -2.63
CA LEU A 4 3.90 8.43 -1.88
C LEU A 4 3.40 8.74 -0.46
N ALA A 5 2.08 8.93 -0.28
CA ALA A 5 1.49 9.06 1.05
C ALA A 5 1.56 7.73 1.82
N ALA A 6 1.42 6.60 1.13
CA ALA A 6 1.48 5.27 1.73
C ALA A 6 2.87 4.92 2.29
N THR A 7 3.96 5.47 1.74
CA THR A 7 5.31 5.30 2.30
C THR A 7 5.55 6.12 3.57
N GLY A 8 4.56 6.90 4.02
CA GLY A 8 4.68 7.75 5.20
C GLY A 8 5.46 9.04 4.95
N ALA A 9 5.65 9.43 3.69
CA ALA A 9 6.30 10.70 3.36
C ALA A 9 5.50 11.88 3.96
N PRO A 10 6.18 12.87 4.56
CA PRO A 10 5.49 14.01 5.16
C PRO A 10 4.73 14.80 4.09
N MET A 11 3.49 15.15 4.39
CA MET A 11 2.65 15.99 3.52
C MET A 11 2.44 17.36 4.17
N THR A 12 2.58 18.43 3.38
CA THR A 12 2.20 19.78 3.82
C THR A 12 0.69 19.87 4.05
N PRO A 13 0.19 20.86 4.82
CA PRO A 13 -1.26 21.06 4.99
C PRO A 13 -2.03 21.16 3.66
N GLY A 14 -1.49 21.90 2.67
CA GLY A 14 -2.09 22.01 1.33
C GLY A 14 -2.10 20.68 0.58
N ALA A 15 -1.03 19.89 0.65
CA ALA A 15 -0.97 18.56 0.05
C ALA A 15 -1.98 17.59 0.69
N ARG A 16 -2.21 17.69 2.01
CA ARG A 16 -3.26 16.92 2.70
C ARG A 16 -4.66 17.29 2.22
N ALA A 17 -4.94 18.58 2.04
CA ALA A 17 -6.24 19.04 1.52
C ALA A 17 -6.50 18.53 0.09
N GLN A 18 -5.50 18.61 -0.79
CA GLN A 18 -5.59 18.04 -2.14
C GLN A 18 -5.78 16.52 -2.12
N PHE A 19 -5.06 15.83 -1.22
CA PHE A 19 -5.17 14.39 -1.07
C PHE A 19 -6.54 13.95 -0.52
N ALA A 20 -7.18 14.75 0.33
CA ALA A 20 -8.52 14.44 0.85
C ALA A 20 -9.60 14.40 -0.25
N ALA A 21 -9.39 15.10 -1.36
CA ALA A 21 -10.26 15.05 -2.53
C ALA A 21 -9.90 13.92 -3.51
N PHE A 22 -8.83 13.16 -3.25
CA PHE A 22 -8.42 12.07 -4.11
C PHE A 22 -9.28 10.83 -3.85
N ASP A 23 -10.04 10.41 -4.87
CA ASP A 23 -10.88 9.22 -4.83
C ASP A 23 -10.21 8.06 -5.60
N PRO A 24 -9.48 7.16 -4.92
CA PRO A 24 -8.87 6.02 -5.58
C PRO A 24 -9.93 4.99 -5.99
N PRO A 25 -9.78 4.33 -7.16
CA PRO A 25 -10.60 3.18 -7.51
C PRO A 25 -10.57 2.12 -6.41
N ALA A 26 -11.71 1.46 -6.20
CA ALA A 26 -11.86 0.44 -5.17
C ALA A 26 -10.80 -0.66 -5.27
N GLY A 27 -10.35 -1.13 -4.11
CA GLY A 27 -9.48 -2.30 -3.99
C GLY A 27 -10.21 -3.58 -4.38
N LYS A 28 -9.43 -4.61 -4.73
CA LYS A 28 -9.91 -5.97 -5.02
C LYS A 28 -9.74 -6.90 -3.82
N ALA A 29 -8.87 -6.57 -2.87
CA ALA A 29 -8.66 -7.39 -1.68
C ALA A 29 -9.90 -7.35 -0.77
N SER A 30 -10.21 -8.48 -0.13
CA SER A 30 -11.30 -8.50 0.84
C SER A 30 -10.94 -7.64 2.07
N PRO A 31 -11.92 -6.94 2.68
CA PRO A 31 -11.68 -6.11 3.85
C PRO A 31 -11.02 -6.87 5.02
N ALA A 32 -11.41 -8.13 5.22
CA ALA A 32 -10.84 -8.97 6.28
C ALA A 32 -9.32 -9.22 6.11
N ARG A 33 -8.83 -9.37 4.87
CA ARG A 33 -7.39 -9.53 4.60
C ARG A 33 -6.63 -8.23 4.81
N LEU A 34 -7.23 -7.11 4.42
CA LEU A 34 -6.64 -5.79 4.65
C LEU A 34 -6.55 -5.46 6.15
N ALA A 35 -7.56 -5.86 6.94
CA ALA A 35 -7.53 -5.75 8.39
C ALA A 35 -6.40 -6.60 9.00
N ALA A 36 -6.31 -7.89 8.64
CA ALA A 36 -5.26 -8.77 9.14
C ALA A 36 -3.84 -8.29 8.78
N LEU A 37 -3.66 -7.77 7.55
CA LEU A 37 -2.42 -7.13 7.12
C LEU A 37 -2.06 -5.92 8.01
N SER A 38 -3.03 -5.03 8.24
CA SER A 38 -2.84 -3.85 9.08
C SER A 38 -2.52 -4.21 10.52
N ASP A 39 -3.19 -5.23 11.08
CA ASP A 39 -2.98 -5.66 12.45
C ASP A 39 -1.58 -6.26 12.65
N ALA A 40 -1.12 -7.12 11.73
CA ALA A 40 0.24 -7.64 11.72
C ALA A 40 1.29 -6.52 11.64
N ALA A 41 1.06 -5.51 10.78
CA ALA A 41 1.96 -4.37 10.64
C ALA A 41 2.04 -3.52 11.92
N ARG A 42 0.89 -3.26 12.56
CA ARG A 42 0.81 -2.52 13.83
C ARG A 42 1.51 -3.26 14.97
N ALA A 43 1.39 -4.59 14.98
CA ALA A 43 2.08 -5.47 15.92
C ALA A 43 3.58 -5.63 15.65
N LYS A 44 4.12 -4.98 14.60
CA LYS A 44 5.53 -5.06 14.18
C LYS A 44 5.97 -6.50 13.89
N LEU A 45 5.10 -7.25 13.21
CA LEU A 45 5.34 -8.62 12.77
C LEU A 45 5.70 -8.63 11.27
N PRO A 46 6.98 -8.45 10.90
CA PRO A 46 7.37 -8.28 9.49
C PRO A 46 7.11 -9.52 8.65
N GLY A 47 7.32 -10.73 9.18
CA GLY A 47 7.08 -11.98 8.45
C GLY A 47 5.61 -12.17 8.09
N GLU A 48 4.72 -11.98 9.05
CA GLU A 48 3.28 -12.07 8.90
C GLU A 48 2.76 -10.98 7.96
N THR A 49 3.27 -9.75 8.10
CA THR A 49 2.92 -8.64 7.21
C THR A 49 3.29 -8.97 5.76
N ALA A 50 4.49 -9.51 5.52
CA ALA A 50 4.93 -9.94 4.20
C ALA A 50 4.07 -11.08 3.65
N LEU A 51 3.73 -12.08 4.47
CA LEU A 51 2.86 -13.18 4.05
C LEU A 51 1.45 -12.70 3.68
N TYR A 52 0.86 -11.77 4.44
CA TYR A 52 -0.42 -11.18 4.08
C TYR A 52 -0.34 -10.36 2.79
N ALA A 53 0.73 -9.58 2.59
CA ALA A 53 0.96 -8.83 1.36
C ALA A 53 1.05 -9.76 0.14
N LEU A 54 1.81 -10.86 0.24
CA LEU A 54 1.91 -11.89 -0.80
C LEU A 54 0.57 -12.58 -1.06
N SER A 55 -0.16 -12.90 0.00
CA SER A 55 -1.50 -13.52 -0.10
C SER A 55 -2.49 -12.63 -0.86
N ILE A 56 -2.44 -11.31 -0.63
CA ILE A 56 -3.23 -10.31 -1.36
C ILE A 56 -2.78 -10.22 -2.82
N ALA A 57 -1.47 -10.14 -3.08
CA ALA A 57 -0.92 -10.07 -4.43
C ALA A 57 -1.32 -11.29 -5.28
N ARG A 58 -1.32 -12.49 -4.69
CA ARG A 58 -1.71 -13.74 -5.36
C ARG A 58 -3.17 -13.75 -5.85
N GLN A 59 -4.05 -12.92 -5.28
CA GLN A 59 -5.44 -12.80 -5.74
C GLN A 59 -5.58 -11.92 -6.99
N GLN A 60 -4.51 -11.23 -7.38
CA GLN A 60 -4.53 -10.23 -8.44
C GLN A 60 -3.49 -10.59 -9.50
N PRO A 61 -3.85 -11.50 -10.44
CA PRO A 61 -2.87 -12.16 -11.33
C PRO A 61 -2.11 -11.20 -12.25
N ASN A 62 -2.67 -10.03 -12.55
CA ASN A 62 -2.02 -9.05 -13.41
C ASN A 62 -1.15 -8.08 -12.61
N ALA A 63 -1.72 -7.47 -11.57
CA ALA A 63 -1.06 -6.54 -10.67
C ALA A 63 -2.02 -6.16 -9.53
N LEU A 64 -1.45 -5.74 -8.39
CA LEU A 64 -2.20 -5.06 -7.34
C LEU A 64 -2.92 -3.83 -7.90
N SER A 65 -4.20 -3.67 -7.54
CA SER A 65 -4.94 -2.42 -7.69
C SER A 65 -4.20 -1.29 -6.98
N LEU A 66 -4.45 -0.03 -7.38
CA LEU A 66 -3.80 1.12 -6.77
C LEU A 66 -4.11 1.21 -5.26
N ALA A 67 -5.36 0.96 -4.86
CA ALA A 67 -5.79 1.00 -3.46
C ALA A 67 -5.14 -0.13 -2.64
N ASP A 68 -5.15 -1.37 -3.13
CA ASP A 68 -4.54 -2.50 -2.40
C ASP A 68 -3.02 -2.35 -2.32
N ARG A 69 -2.39 -1.84 -3.37
CA ARG A 69 -0.96 -1.53 -3.37
C ARG A 69 -0.62 -0.49 -2.31
N ALA A 70 -1.41 0.57 -2.19
CA ALA A 70 -1.21 1.58 -1.16
C ALA A 70 -1.35 0.99 0.25
N ALA A 71 -2.33 0.12 0.49
CA ALA A 71 -2.48 -0.58 1.76
C ALA A 71 -1.27 -1.49 2.07
N VAL A 72 -0.78 -2.24 1.08
CA VAL A 72 0.42 -3.07 1.21
C VAL A 72 1.67 -2.24 1.51
N VAL A 73 1.92 -1.17 0.75
CA VAL A 73 3.06 -0.27 0.96
C VAL A 73 3.04 0.32 2.37
N ARG A 74 1.86 0.75 2.83
CA ARG A 74 1.70 1.29 4.18
C ARG A 74 1.99 0.26 5.26
N ALA A 75 1.41 -0.93 5.14
CA ALA A 75 1.62 -2.01 6.09
C ALA A 75 3.09 -2.45 6.17
N LEU A 76 3.76 -2.60 5.02
CA LEU A 76 5.18 -2.92 4.98
C LEU A 76 6.04 -1.82 5.61
N THR A 77 5.73 -0.56 5.34
CA THR A 77 6.40 0.59 5.99
C THR A 77 6.23 0.54 7.50
N ASP A 78 5.00 0.32 7.97
CA ASP A 78 4.67 0.25 9.38
C ASP A 78 5.33 -0.97 10.07
N ALA A 79 5.53 -2.08 9.37
CA ALA A 79 6.23 -3.26 9.86
C ALA A 79 7.78 -3.15 9.84
N GLY A 80 8.32 -2.05 9.29
CA GLY A 80 9.77 -1.84 9.17
C GLY A 80 10.41 -2.35 7.87
N LEU A 81 9.62 -2.89 6.94
CA LEU A 81 10.05 -3.40 5.63
C LEU A 81 10.11 -2.28 4.58
N LYS A 82 10.86 -1.21 4.88
CA LYS A 82 10.86 0.03 4.07
C LYS A 82 11.40 -0.14 2.65
N GLU A 83 12.42 -0.97 2.47
CA GLU A 83 13.00 -1.23 1.16
C GLU A 83 11.99 -1.92 0.24
N ASP A 84 11.30 -2.94 0.75
CA ASP A 84 10.26 -3.65 0.02
C ASP A 84 9.04 -2.76 -0.26
N ALA A 85 8.61 -1.97 0.73
CA ALA A 85 7.56 -0.98 0.55
C ALA A 85 7.89 0.01 -0.58
N THR A 86 9.15 0.49 -0.62
CA THR A 86 9.62 1.42 -1.64
C THR A 86 9.65 0.77 -3.01
N ARG A 87 10.16 -0.47 -3.13
CA ARG A 87 10.18 -1.21 -4.39
C ARG A 87 8.77 -1.37 -4.96
N ILE A 88 7.82 -1.82 -4.13
CA ILE A 88 6.42 -2.01 -4.51
C ILE A 88 5.75 -0.67 -4.89
N ALA A 89 6.08 0.42 -4.17
CA ALA A 89 5.58 1.74 -4.50
C ALA A 89 6.10 2.23 -5.87
N LEU A 90 7.39 2.06 -6.13
CA LEU A 90 8.03 2.45 -7.40
C LEU A 90 7.46 1.65 -8.59
N GLU A 91 7.31 0.33 -8.45
CA GLU A 91 6.64 -0.50 -9.47
C GLU A 91 5.25 0.03 -9.80
N GLY A 92 4.49 0.44 -8.78
CA GLY A 92 3.16 1.01 -8.96
C GLY A 92 3.17 2.37 -9.65
N LEU A 93 4.18 3.21 -9.36
CA LEU A 93 4.36 4.51 -10.01
C LEU A 93 4.72 4.35 -11.49
N VAL A 94 5.64 3.45 -11.81
CA VAL A 94 6.01 3.15 -13.21
C VAL A 94 4.80 2.63 -13.98
N ALA A 95 4.03 1.71 -13.40
CA ALA A 95 2.81 1.18 -14.03
C ALA A 95 1.71 2.24 -14.22
N ALA A 96 1.70 3.31 -13.42
CA ALA A 96 0.76 4.41 -13.55
C ALA A 96 1.18 5.47 -14.59
N GLN A 97 2.48 5.58 -14.90
CA GLN A 97 3.02 6.51 -15.91
C GLN A 97 3.01 5.92 -17.33
N GLY A 98 3.01 4.60 -17.47
CA GLY A 98 2.93 3.90 -18.76
C GLY A 98 1.51 3.80 -19.34
N ARG A 99 0.57 4.60 -18.87
CA ARG A 99 -0.82 4.71 -19.33
C ARG A 99 -1.10 6.16 -19.72
#